data_AF-A0A7K1AS21-F1
#
_entry.id   AF-A0A7K1AS21-F1
#
_cell.length_a   1.000
_cell.length_b   1.000
_cell.length_c   1.000
_cell.angle_alpha   90.00
_cell.angle_beta   90.00
_cell.angle_gamma   90.00
#
_symmetry.space_group_name_H-M   'P 1'
#
loop_
_entity.id
_entity.type
_entity.pdbx_description
1 polymer ?
#
loop_
_entity_poly.entity_id
_entity_poly.type
_entity_poly.pdbx_seq_one_letter_code
_entity_poly.pdbx_strand_id
1 'polypeptide(L)' 'MSDLLPIAISAVVVMGIVYVLARKFNISSRYERTPRQLNSWTALDKGIDPTQDQKL' A
#
# COMPACT_ATOMS: atom_id res chain seq x y z
N MET A 1 26.78 -32.53 -16.10
CA MET A 1 26.32 -31.13 -16.26
C MET A 1 25.43 -30.85 -15.08
N SER A 2 25.76 -29.91 -14.21
CA SER A 2 24.98 -29.67 -12.99
C SER A 2 23.73 -28.85 -13.31
N ASP A 3 22.56 -29.48 -13.25
CA ASP A 3 21.25 -28.86 -13.49
C ASP A 3 20.86 -27.80 -12.44
N LEU A 4 21.73 -27.57 -11.45
CA LEU A 4 21.54 -26.59 -10.39
C LEU A 4 21.50 -25.15 -10.90
N LEU A 5 22.26 -24.82 -11.95
CA LEU A 5 22.31 -23.46 -12.51
C LEU A 5 20.98 -23.01 -13.13
N PRO A 6 20.34 -23.79 -14.04
CA PRO A 6 19.02 -23.44 -14.56
C PRO A 6 17.94 -23.44 -13.47
N ILE A 7 18.03 -24.33 -12.48
CA ILE A 7 17.10 -24.35 -11.33
C ILE A 7 17.21 -23.05 -10.53
N ALA A 8 18.42 -22.61 -10.19
CA ALA A 8 18.64 -21.38 -9.44
C ALA A 8 18.11 -20.14 -10.19
N ILE A 9 18.34 -20.08 -11.51
CA ILE A 9 17.83 -18.98 -12.35
C ILE A 9 16.31 -18.96 -12.34
N SER A 10 15.65 -20.11 -12.51
CA SER A 10 14.18 -20.18 -12.49
C SER A 10 13.59 -19.74 -11.14
N ALA A 11 14.23 -20.12 -10.03
CA ALA A 11 13.80 -19.72 -8.69
C ALA A 11 13.87 -18.20 -8.49
N VAL A 12 14.95 -17.56 -8.96
CA VAL A 12 15.09 -16.09 -8.90
C VAL A 12 14.01 -15.39 -9.73
N VAL A 13 13.72 -15.89 -10.93
CA VAL A 13 12.69 -15.31 -11.81
C VAL A 13 11.31 -15.43 -11.17
N VAL A 14 10.95 -16.60 -10.63
CA VAL A 14 9.66 -16.82 -9.96
C VAL A 14 9.53 -15.90 -8.74
N MET A 15 10.55 -15.83 -7.90
CA MET A 15 10.58 -14.94 -6.73
C MET A 15 10.44 -13.47 -7.12
N GLY A 16 11.10 -13.03 -8.20
CA GLY A 16 10.99 -11.69 -8.74
C GLY A 16 9.56 -11.35 -9.18
N ILE A 17 8.91 -12.27 -9.89
CA ILE A 17 7.50 -12.11 -10.31
C ILE A 17 6.59 -12.01 -9.09
N VAL A 18 6.75 -12.90 -8.11
CA VAL A 18 5.96 -12.89 -6.87
C VAL A 18 6.14 -11.57 -6.12
N TYR A 19 7.38 -11.08 -5.99
CA TYR A 19 7.66 -9.81 -5.32
C TYR A 19 6.99 -8.61 -6.01
N VAL A 20 7.08 -8.52 -7.34
CA VAL A 20 6.44 -7.44 -8.12
C VAL A 20 4.92 -7.50 -7.98
N LEU A 21 4.34 -8.70 -8.06
CA LEU A 21 2.90 -8.90 -7.86
C LEU A 21 2.49 -8.51 -6.44
N ALA A 22 3.20 -8.97 -5.41
CA ALA A 22 2.90 -8.63 -4.01
C ALA A 22 2.95 -7.12 -3.76
N ARG A 23 3.92 -6.40 -4.35
CA ARG A 23 4.03 -4.94 -4.24
C ARG A 23 2.92 -4.21 -4.99
N LYS A 24 2.54 -4.68 -6.18
CA LYS A 24 1.50 -4.05 -7.03
C LYS A 24 0.10 -4.34 -6.51
N PHE A 25 -0.13 -5.55 -6.01
CA PHE A 25 -1.37 -5.99 -5.37
C PHE A 25 -1.27 -5.84 -3.86
N ASN A 26 -0.83 -4.66 -3.39
CA ASN A 26 -0.91 -4.30 -1.98
C ASN A 26 -2.38 -4.46 -1.56
N ILE A 27 -2.71 -5.58 -0.89
CA ILE A 27 -4.03 -6.23 -0.99
C ILE A 27 -5.16 -5.34 -0.51
N SER A 28 -4.91 -4.26 0.24
CA SER A 28 -5.92 -3.22 0.27
C SER A 28 -5.44 -1.84 0.77
N SER A 29 -5.66 -0.83 -0.08
CA SER A 29 -6.04 0.51 0.43
C SER A 29 -7.45 0.50 1.06
N ARG A 30 -8.15 -0.64 1.00
CA ARG A 30 -9.47 -0.88 1.60
C ARG A 30 -9.38 -1.10 3.12
N TYR A 31 -8.24 -1.54 3.65
CA TYR A 31 -7.94 -1.66 5.08
C TYR A 31 -6.98 -0.57 5.57
N GLU A 32 -6.56 0.36 4.70
CA GLU A 32 -6.10 1.67 5.14
C GLU A 32 -7.30 2.36 5.82
N ARG A 33 -7.50 2.10 7.13
CA ARG A 33 -8.56 2.70 7.95
C ARG A 33 -8.34 4.20 8.19
N THR A 34 -7.36 4.79 7.54
CA THR A 34 -7.17 6.23 7.45
C THR A 34 -7.92 6.73 6.22
N PRO A 35 -9.01 7.48 6.40
CA PRO A 35 -9.72 8.04 5.26
C PRO A 35 -8.77 8.99 4.49
N ARG A 36 -8.77 8.90 3.15
CA ARG A 36 -7.93 9.74 2.27
C ARG A 36 -8.26 11.23 2.38
N GLN A 37 -9.46 11.54 2.86
CA GLN A 37 -9.92 12.89 3.18
C GLN A 37 -10.41 12.89 4.63
N LEU A 38 -9.94 13.86 5.42
CA LEU A 38 -10.44 14.06 6.78
C LEU A 38 -11.86 14.62 6.69
N ASN A 39 -12.83 13.92 7.28
CA ASN A 39 -14.13 14.52 7.54
C ASN A 39 -14.02 15.45 8.76
N SER A 40 -15.01 16.30 8.99
CA SER A 40 -15.03 17.26 10.10
C SER A 40 -14.78 16.62 11.47
N TRP A 41 -15.28 15.40 11.68
CA TRP A 41 -15.09 14.63 12.91
C TRP A 41 -13.65 14.11 13.09
N THR A 42 -13.04 13.55 12.04
CA THR A 42 -11.67 13.03 12.07
C THR A 42 -10.60 14.13 11.99
N ALA A 43 -10.98 15.33 11.53
CA ALA A 43 -10.14 16.52 11.59
C ALA A 43 -9.89 16.96 13.04
N LEU A 44 -10.92 16.89 13.89
CA LEU A 44 -10.82 17.21 15.32
C LEU A 44 -9.83 16.30 16.05
N ASP A 45 -9.82 15.00 15.74
CA ASP A 45 -8.85 14.04 16.29
C ASP A 45 -7.40 14.38 15.92
N LYS A 46 -7.20 15.18 14.86
CA LYS A 46 -5.89 15.69 14.43
C LYS A 46 -5.61 17.12 14.89
N GLY A 47 -6.47 17.70 15.73
CA GLY A 47 -6.35 19.09 16.19
C GLY A 47 -6.62 20.13 15.10
N ILE A 48 -7.27 19.73 14.00
CA ILE A 48 -7.74 20.64 12.95
C ILE A 48 -9.14 21.07 13.34
N ASP A 49 -9.32 22.38 13.53
CA ASP A 49 -10.62 22.97 13.85
C ASP A 49 -11.47 23.10 12.56
N PRO A 50 -12.54 22.30 12.41
CA PRO A 50 -13.37 22.29 11.20
C PRO A 50 -14.18 23.58 11.01
N THR A 51 -14.17 24.51 11.97
CA THR A 51 -14.88 25.79 11.86
C THR A 51 -14.08 26.86 11.12
N GLN A 52 -12.78 26.65 10.88
CA GLN A 52 -11.94 27.64 10.21
C GLN A 52 -12.05 27.62 8.68
N ASP A 53 -12.44 26.48 8.09
CA ASP A 53 -12.60 26.32 6.64
C ASP A 53 -13.99 26.75 6.11
N GLN A 54 -14.89 27.16 7.00
CA GLN A 54 -16.20 27.69 6.61
C GLN A 54 -16.08 29.20 6.27
N LYS A 55 -15.23 29.52 5.27
CA LYS A 55 -15.35 30.80 4.55
C LYS A 55 -16.49 30.66 3.55
N LEU A 56 -17.57 31.37 3.86
CA LEU A 56 -18.72 31.69 3.00
C LEU A 56 -18.31 32.04 1.56
#